data_AF-A0A2W4LRE0-F1
#
_entry.id   AF-A0A2W4LRE0-F1
#
_cell.length_a   1.000
_cell.length_b   1.000
_cell.length_c   1.000
_cell.angle_alpha   90.00
_cell.angle_beta   90.00
_cell.angle_gamma   90.00
#
_symmetry.space_group_name_H-M   'P 1'
#
loop_
_entity.id
_entity.type
_entity.pdbx_description
1 polymer ?
#
loop_
_entity_poly.entity_id
_entity_poly.type
_entity_poly.pdbx_seq_one_letter_code
_entity_poly.pdbx_strand_id
1 'polypeptide(L)'
;MRGVAGAEAGGRAALPAALRAGPPADPALLRVRALRHGVRVDEPMVLAVVDVGDADRTRAQREAARLAAQSGGLSGTRQGSMVLALPGDDALRVGGTIQQRLGPVTVGVAGPVTTVTAWAGAYREARQCERALLALGRAGQVADQAHLGFARLLLGHSGPAELDDFMRQTIGPLLDYDQARGTELAATLDCWFEESGSATAVSRRLHIHPNTVAQRLDRITTLLGHGWREPARVLDLRLALRLWRLRESFDDGVGPH
;
A
#
# COMPACT_ATOMS: atom_id res chain seq x y z
N MET A 1 13.00 61.11 -0.22
CA MET A 1 14.07 60.21 0.29
C MET A 1 13.38 58.94 0.77
N ARG A 2 13.27 57.84 0.03
CA ARG A 2 14.29 56.88 -0.46
C ARG A 2 15.20 56.33 0.66
N GLY A 3 15.19 54.99 0.81
CA GLY A 3 16.16 54.16 1.57
C GLY A 3 15.46 53.10 2.44
N VAL A 4 14.97 51.95 1.96
CA VAL A 4 15.62 50.74 1.36
C VAL A 4 16.03 49.67 2.39
N ALA A 5 15.35 48.51 2.26
CA ALA A 5 15.79 47.11 2.33
C ALA A 5 16.33 46.47 3.64
N GLY A 6 15.68 45.34 3.96
CA GLY A 6 16.34 44.06 4.27
C GLY A 6 15.40 42.94 3.76
N ALA A 7 15.49 42.49 2.51
CA ALA A 7 16.33 41.38 2.02
C ALA A 7 16.23 40.13 2.92
N GLU A 8 15.27 39.23 2.64
CA GLU A 8 15.50 37.97 1.91
C GLU A 8 16.49 37.01 2.58
N ALA A 9 15.96 36.02 3.31
CA ALA A 9 16.66 34.79 3.65
C ALA A 9 15.66 33.63 3.84
N GLY A 10 15.79 32.59 3.00
CA GLY A 10 15.28 31.25 3.29
C GLY A 10 14.00 30.81 2.56
N GLY A 11 14.00 30.86 1.22
CA GLY A 11 12.96 30.25 0.39
C GLY A 11 12.87 28.73 0.58
N ARG A 12 11.98 28.28 1.48
CA ARG A 12 11.71 26.87 1.74
C ARG A 12 10.56 26.38 0.85
N ALA A 13 10.82 25.32 0.10
CA ALA A 13 9.84 24.58 -0.71
C ALA A 13 8.73 24.00 0.19
N ALA A 14 7.69 24.80 0.42
CA ALA A 14 6.48 24.38 1.06
C ALA A 14 5.53 23.75 0.03
N LEU A 15 4.78 22.71 0.41
CA LEU A 15 3.65 22.23 -0.39
C LEU A 15 2.80 23.45 -0.78
N PRO A 16 2.48 23.63 -2.07
CA PRO A 16 1.63 24.73 -2.52
C PRO A 16 0.38 24.80 -1.65
N ALA A 17 -0.11 26.01 -1.34
CA ALA A 17 -1.33 26.19 -0.54
C ALA A 17 -2.55 25.40 -1.09
N ALA A 18 -2.54 25.05 -2.38
CA ALA A 18 -3.55 24.21 -3.03
C ALA A 18 -3.53 22.72 -2.63
N LEU A 19 -2.47 22.24 -1.96
CA LEU A 19 -2.45 20.93 -1.28
C LEU A 19 -2.80 21.05 0.22
N ARG A 20 -2.82 22.28 0.79
CA ARG A 20 -3.31 22.54 2.16
C ARG A 20 -4.83 22.70 2.20
N ALA A 21 -5.42 23.24 1.12
CA ALA A 21 -6.85 23.50 0.99
C ALA A 21 -7.47 22.58 -0.05
N GLY A 22 -8.17 21.52 0.39
CA GLY A 22 -9.00 20.69 -0.51
C GLY A 22 -8.25 20.11 -1.71
N PRO A 23 -8.93 19.49 -2.69
CA PRO A 23 -8.31 19.19 -3.98
C PRO A 23 -7.86 20.52 -4.64
N PRO A 24 -6.71 20.55 -5.31
CA PRO A 24 -6.30 21.73 -6.08
C PRO A 24 -7.34 21.98 -7.17
N ALA A 25 -7.97 23.15 -7.17
CA ALA A 25 -8.94 23.52 -8.20
C ALA A 25 -8.29 23.67 -9.60
N ASP A 26 -6.95 23.68 -9.69
CA ASP A 26 -6.22 23.79 -10.96
C ASP A 26 -4.85 23.08 -10.92
N PRO A 27 -4.68 21.95 -11.63
CA PRO A 27 -3.41 21.24 -11.81
C PRO A 27 -2.29 22.08 -12.44
N ALA A 28 -2.61 23.05 -13.31
CA ALA A 28 -1.62 23.91 -13.96
C ALA A 28 -0.97 24.85 -12.95
N LEU A 29 -1.76 25.38 -12.01
CA LEU A 29 -1.30 26.24 -10.93
C LEU A 29 -0.35 25.51 -9.96
N LEU A 30 -0.61 24.23 -9.68
CA LEU A 30 0.29 23.38 -8.90
C LEU A 30 1.63 23.18 -9.60
N ARG A 31 1.61 22.88 -10.90
CA ARG A 31 2.81 22.69 -11.72
C ARG A 31 3.68 23.95 -11.75
N VAL A 32 3.08 25.11 -12.02
CA VAL A 32 3.78 26.40 -12.03
C VAL A 32 4.43 26.71 -10.67
N ARG A 33 3.74 26.40 -9.56
CA ARG A 33 4.29 26.62 -8.21
C ARG A 33 5.41 25.64 -7.87
N ALA A 34 5.25 24.37 -8.22
CA ALA A 34 6.28 23.37 -7.99
C ALA A 34 7.58 23.69 -8.75
N LEU A 35 7.45 24.10 -10.03
CA LEU A 35 8.59 24.53 -10.84
C LEU A 35 9.31 25.75 -10.27
N ARG A 36 8.58 26.73 -9.70
CA ARG A 36 9.19 27.88 -9.01
C ARG A 36 10.03 27.50 -7.78
N HIS A 37 9.80 26.30 -7.23
CA HIS A 37 10.57 25.75 -6.12
C HIS A 37 11.56 24.65 -6.56
N GLY A 38 11.82 24.52 -7.88
CA GLY A 38 12.76 23.54 -8.43
C GLY A 38 12.24 22.10 -8.45
N VAL A 39 10.94 21.89 -8.20
CA VAL A 39 10.32 20.55 -8.17
C VAL A 39 9.79 20.18 -9.55
N ARG A 40 10.30 19.08 -10.09
CA ARG A 40 9.84 18.50 -11.36
C ARG A 40 8.70 17.52 -11.09
N VAL A 41 7.47 18.00 -11.23
CA VAL A 41 6.24 17.22 -10.98
C VAL A 41 5.84 16.27 -12.11
N ASP A 42 6.61 16.27 -13.19
CA ASP A 42 6.43 15.40 -14.36
C ASP A 42 7.31 14.13 -14.27
N GLU A 43 8.15 14.03 -13.23
CA GLU A 43 8.92 12.83 -12.92
C GLU A 43 8.08 11.86 -12.09
N PRO A 44 8.49 10.58 -11.98
CA PRO A 44 7.87 9.64 -11.03
C PRO A 44 7.91 10.19 -9.61
N MET A 45 6.74 10.47 -9.05
CA MET A 45 6.58 10.99 -7.69
C MET A 45 5.82 9.98 -6.82
N VAL A 46 6.30 9.78 -5.59
CA VAL A 46 5.60 9.02 -4.55
C VAL A 46 4.97 10.01 -3.57
N LEU A 47 3.69 9.80 -3.28
CA LEU A 47 2.97 10.53 -2.23
C LEU A 47 3.01 9.73 -0.94
N ALA A 48 3.36 10.40 0.16
CA ALA A 48 3.40 9.81 1.48
C ALA A 48 2.56 10.62 2.46
N VAL A 49 1.77 9.93 3.28
CA VAL A 49 1.07 10.48 4.44
C VAL A 49 1.73 9.91 5.69
N VAL A 50 2.17 10.82 6.56
CA VAL A 50 2.91 10.48 7.76
C VAL A 50 2.10 10.83 8.99
N ASP A 51 1.89 9.84 9.85
CA ASP A 51 1.45 10.01 11.22
C ASP A 51 2.65 9.90 12.16
N VAL A 52 2.82 10.93 12.99
CA VAL A 52 3.96 11.07 13.88
C VAL A 52 3.71 10.48 15.27
N GLY A 53 2.50 9.99 15.56
CA GLY A 53 2.09 9.54 16.88
C GLY A 53 2.40 10.58 17.96
N ASP A 54 3.06 10.13 19.03
CA ASP A 54 3.52 10.96 20.15
C ASP A 54 4.86 11.68 19.88
N ALA A 55 5.45 11.52 18.69
CA ALA A 55 6.70 12.19 18.36
C ALA A 55 6.52 13.72 18.25
N ASP A 56 7.61 14.46 18.49
CA ASP A 56 7.63 15.92 18.33
C ASP A 56 7.29 16.32 16.89
N ARG A 57 6.03 16.75 16.70
CA ARG A 57 5.47 17.18 15.41
C ARG A 57 6.28 18.32 14.79
N THR A 58 6.82 19.24 15.59
CA THR A 58 7.61 20.37 15.09
C THR A 58 8.96 19.90 14.56
N ARG A 59 9.61 18.98 15.27
CA ARG A 59 10.84 18.33 14.79
C ARG A 59 10.56 17.53 13.51
N ALA A 60 9.52 16.70 13.49
CA ALA A 60 9.15 15.89 12.33
C ALA A 60 8.86 16.74 11.09
N GLN A 61 8.13 17.86 11.24
CA GLN A 61 7.88 18.81 10.15
C GLN A 61 9.15 19.45 9.59
N ARG A 62 10.11 19.80 10.46
CA ARG A 62 11.40 20.37 10.02
C ARG A 62 12.23 19.35 9.24
N GLU A 63 12.26 18.09 9.69
CA GLU A 63 12.98 17.02 8.99
C GLU A 63 12.29 16.63 7.68
N ALA A 64 10.96 16.55 7.65
CA ALA A 64 10.19 16.33 6.43
C ALA A 64 10.47 17.42 5.37
N ALA A 65 10.53 18.69 5.79
CA ALA A 65 10.86 19.80 4.90
C ALA A 65 12.30 19.77 4.38
N ARG A 66 13.25 19.34 5.22
CA ARG A 66 14.65 19.15 4.82
C ARG A 66 14.77 18.02 3.80
N LEU A 67 14.14 16.87 4.07
CA LEU A 67 14.14 15.72 3.17
C LEU A 67 13.54 16.09 1.81
N ALA A 68 12.37 16.71 1.79
CA ALA A 68 11.74 17.16 0.55
C ALA A 68 12.63 18.12 -0.24
N ALA A 69 13.21 19.14 0.41
CA ALA A 69 14.09 20.09 -0.27
C ALA A 69 15.35 19.43 -0.87
N GLN A 70 15.95 18.46 -0.17
CA GLN A 70 17.14 17.75 -0.63
C GLN A 70 16.85 16.78 -1.78
N SER A 71 15.67 16.16 -1.77
CA SER A 71 15.25 15.20 -2.79
C SER A 71 14.57 15.85 -3.99
N GLY A 72 14.41 17.18 -4.03
CA GLY A 72 13.65 17.85 -5.10
C GLY A 72 12.14 17.60 -5.04
N GLY A 73 11.61 17.33 -3.84
CA GLY A 73 10.19 17.09 -3.56
C GLY A 73 9.50 18.22 -2.80
N LEU A 74 8.29 17.93 -2.30
CA LEU A 74 7.45 18.85 -1.55
C LEU A 74 7.05 18.25 -0.20
N SER A 75 6.85 19.10 0.81
CA SER A 75 6.31 18.69 2.12
C SER A 75 5.34 19.72 2.71
N GLY A 76 4.44 19.27 3.57
CA GLY A 76 3.52 20.16 4.29
C GLY A 76 2.48 19.37 5.07
N THR A 77 1.37 20.00 5.39
CA THR A 77 0.35 19.43 6.27
C THR A 77 -1.04 19.52 5.65
N ARG A 78 -1.84 18.48 5.85
CA ARG A 78 -3.23 18.40 5.41
C ARG A 78 -4.05 17.60 6.44
N GLN A 79 -5.16 18.18 6.90
CA GLN A 79 -6.06 17.55 7.90
C GLN A 79 -5.32 16.99 9.12
N GLY A 80 -4.31 17.71 9.62
CA GLY A 80 -3.55 17.32 10.82
C GLY A 80 -2.41 16.34 10.60
N SER A 81 -2.29 15.73 9.41
CA SER A 81 -1.19 14.81 9.07
C SER A 81 -0.18 15.46 8.14
N MET A 82 1.06 14.99 8.18
CA MET A 82 2.10 15.48 7.27
C MET A 82 1.99 14.75 5.94
N VAL A 83 2.23 15.48 4.85
CA VAL A 83 2.20 14.97 3.50
C VAL A 83 3.50 15.31 2.81
N LEU A 84 4.10 14.33 2.15
CA LEU A 84 5.29 14.51 1.32
C LEU A 84 4.99 14.03 -0.10
N ALA A 85 5.57 14.70 -1.09
CA ALA A 85 5.64 14.26 -2.47
C ALA A 85 7.12 14.21 -2.83
N LEU A 86 7.70 13.02 -2.95
CA LEU A 86 9.13 12.84 -3.18
C LEU A 86 9.36 12.12 -4.51
N PRO A 87 10.39 12.48 -5.29
CA PRO A 87 10.77 11.71 -6.46
C PRO A 87 11.13 10.27 -6.09
N GLY A 88 10.67 9.31 -6.90
CA GLY A 88 10.92 7.89 -6.70
C GLY A 88 10.03 7.02 -7.57
N ASP A 89 10.52 5.82 -7.89
CA ASP A 89 9.84 4.78 -8.65
C ASP A 89 9.30 3.64 -7.77
N ASP A 90 9.73 3.60 -6.50
CA ASP A 90 9.41 2.57 -5.52
C ASP A 90 8.82 3.22 -4.26
N ALA A 91 7.52 3.05 -4.06
CA ALA A 91 6.77 3.70 -2.99
C ALA A 91 7.29 3.29 -1.60
N LEU A 92 7.58 2.01 -1.39
CA LEU A 92 8.03 1.47 -0.10
C LEU A 92 9.44 1.94 0.22
N ARG A 93 10.33 2.02 -0.77
CA ARG A 93 11.68 2.57 -0.58
C ARG A 93 11.63 4.04 -0.16
N VAL A 94 10.75 4.82 -0.78
CA VAL A 94 10.53 6.22 -0.38
C VAL A 94 9.98 6.28 1.05
N GLY A 95 9.00 5.44 1.39
CA GLY A 95 8.43 5.37 2.73
C GLY A 95 9.46 4.95 3.80
N GLY A 96 10.32 3.98 3.51
CA GLY A 96 11.43 3.58 4.37
C GLY A 96 12.44 4.70 4.57
N THR A 97 12.74 5.48 3.53
CA THR A 97 13.61 6.67 3.64
C THR A 97 13.00 7.73 4.57
N ILE A 98 11.69 7.97 4.47
CA ILE A 98 10.97 8.89 5.37
C ILE A 98 11.08 8.39 6.80
N GLN A 99 10.83 7.10 7.05
CA GLN A 99 10.91 6.52 8.39
C GLN A 99 12.33 6.62 8.98
N GLN A 100 13.37 6.29 8.20
CA GLN A 100 14.76 6.44 8.64
C GLN A 100 15.12 7.87 9.05
N ARG A 101 14.53 8.88 8.40
CA ARG A 101 14.80 10.30 8.68
C ARG A 101 13.97 10.85 9.83
N LEU A 102 12.71 10.45 9.94
CA LEU A 102 11.76 11.02 10.90
C LEU A 102 11.64 10.21 12.20
N GLY A 103 12.17 8.98 12.24
CA GLY A 103 12.03 8.06 13.37
C GLY A 103 10.89 7.05 13.17
N PRO A 104 10.39 6.40 14.24
CA PRO A 104 9.37 5.35 14.16
C PRO A 104 7.96 5.92 13.88
N VAL A 105 7.84 6.66 12.78
CA VAL A 105 6.58 7.22 12.29
C VAL A 105 5.83 6.18 11.46
N THR A 106 4.50 6.28 11.44
CA THR A 106 3.64 5.49 10.57
C THR A 106 3.55 6.18 9.21
N VAL A 107 3.81 5.47 8.12
CA VAL A 107 3.82 6.04 6.77
C VAL A 107 2.96 5.22 5.83
N GLY A 108 1.91 5.83 5.31
CA GLY A 108 1.21 5.32 4.13
C GLY A 108 1.80 5.94 2.87
N VAL A 109 2.08 5.13 1.84
CA VAL A 109 2.67 5.58 0.58
C VAL A 109 1.84 5.13 -0.63
N ALA A 110 1.90 5.89 -1.72
CA ALA A 110 1.26 5.55 -2.99
C ALA A 110 2.00 6.16 -4.17
N GLY A 111 1.91 5.52 -5.33
CA GLY A 111 2.65 5.86 -6.55
C GLY A 111 3.62 4.76 -6.97
N PRO A 112 4.53 5.04 -7.91
CA PRO A 112 4.81 6.35 -8.48
C PRO A 112 3.69 6.90 -9.37
N VAL A 113 3.52 8.22 -9.37
CA VAL A 113 2.65 8.95 -10.29
C VAL A 113 3.46 9.99 -11.06
N THR A 114 3.21 10.10 -12.37
CA THR A 114 3.95 11.00 -13.27
C THR A 114 3.15 12.24 -13.67
N THR A 115 1.91 12.38 -13.18
CA THR A 115 1.04 13.52 -13.49
C THR A 115 0.43 14.10 -12.22
N VAL A 116 0.39 15.44 -12.16
CA VAL A 116 -0.19 16.18 -11.01
C VAL A 116 -1.67 15.85 -10.79
N THR A 117 -2.41 15.52 -11.86
CA THR A 117 -3.82 15.11 -11.77
C THR A 117 -4.01 13.81 -10.99
N ALA A 118 -3.03 12.89 -11.04
CA ALA A 118 -3.06 11.64 -10.29
C ALA A 118 -2.74 11.81 -8.79
N TRP A 119 -2.17 12.95 -8.36
CA TRP A 119 -1.76 13.16 -6.97
C TRP A 119 -2.92 13.12 -5.98
N ALA A 120 -4.12 13.56 -6.38
CA ALA A 120 -5.29 13.49 -5.52
C ALA A 120 -5.70 12.04 -5.23
N GLY A 121 -5.57 11.14 -6.21
CA GLY A 121 -5.78 9.70 -6.05
C GLY A 121 -4.71 9.08 -5.16
N ALA A 122 -3.43 9.30 -5.49
CA ALA A 122 -2.30 8.81 -4.70
C ALA A 122 -2.34 9.30 -3.24
N TYR A 123 -2.73 10.55 -2.99
CA TYR A 123 -2.94 11.04 -1.62
C TYR A 123 -4.03 10.25 -0.87
N ARG A 124 -5.18 9.97 -1.51
CA ARG A 124 -6.26 9.19 -0.88
C ARG A 124 -5.79 7.79 -0.54
N GLU A 125 -5.06 7.15 -1.46
CA GLU A 125 -4.49 5.81 -1.28
C GLU A 125 -3.45 5.78 -0.15
N ALA A 126 -2.48 6.69 -0.15
CA ALA A 126 -1.49 6.83 0.92
C ALA A 126 -2.16 7.09 2.29
N ARG A 127 -3.21 7.93 2.32
CA ARG A 127 -4.00 8.18 3.55
C ARG A 127 -4.72 6.92 4.02
N GLN A 128 -5.23 6.11 3.10
CA GLN A 128 -5.87 4.84 3.41
C GLN A 128 -4.87 3.86 4.04
N CYS A 129 -3.66 3.78 3.48
CA CYS A 129 -2.58 2.93 4.01
C CYS A 129 -2.17 3.33 5.43
N GLU A 130 -1.96 4.62 5.67
CA GLU A 130 -1.62 5.12 7.01
C GLU A 130 -2.73 4.81 8.02
N ARG A 131 -4.00 5.06 7.68
CA ARG A 131 -5.14 4.73 8.55
C ARG A 131 -5.27 3.23 8.82
N ALA A 132 -5.00 2.39 7.82
CA ALA A 132 -5.03 0.94 7.96
C ALA A 132 -3.97 0.47 8.97
N LEU A 133 -2.74 0.98 8.85
CA LEU A 133 -1.66 0.66 9.77
C LEU A 133 -2.03 1.02 11.22
N LEU A 134 -2.58 2.21 11.45
CA LEU A 134 -3.02 2.63 12.78
C LEU A 134 -4.15 1.74 13.32
N ALA A 135 -5.18 1.46 12.50
CA ALA A 135 -6.31 0.63 12.89
C ALA A 135 -5.92 -0.82 13.21
N LEU A 136 -4.88 -1.34 12.56
CA LEU A 136 -4.34 -2.68 12.78
C LEU A 136 -3.30 -2.74 13.90
N GLY A 137 -3.05 -1.65 14.63
CA GLY A 137 -2.03 -1.60 15.68
C GLY A 137 -0.60 -1.71 15.16
N ARG A 138 -0.38 -1.45 13.86
CA ARG A 138 0.92 -1.50 13.17
C ARG A 138 1.57 -0.11 13.09
N ALA A 139 1.41 0.69 14.16
CA ALA A 139 2.03 2.01 14.25
C ALA A 139 3.57 1.90 14.12
N GLY A 140 4.19 2.90 13.49
CA GLY A 140 5.62 2.89 13.23
C GLY A 140 6.04 1.97 12.08
N GLN A 141 5.12 1.61 11.18
CA GLN A 141 5.42 0.86 9.94
C GLN A 141 5.16 1.69 8.69
N VAL A 142 5.65 1.19 7.56
CA VAL A 142 5.42 1.73 6.21
C VAL A 142 4.55 0.74 5.44
N ALA A 143 3.53 1.22 4.73
CA ALA A 143 2.74 0.40 3.83
C ALA A 143 2.31 1.17 2.59
N ASP A 144 2.32 0.47 1.46
CA ASP A 144 1.58 0.83 0.27
C ASP A 144 0.27 0.02 0.20
N GLN A 145 -0.51 0.23 -0.85
CA GLN A 145 -1.78 -0.46 -1.04
C GLN A 145 -1.63 -1.98 -1.13
N ALA A 146 -0.55 -2.48 -1.74
CA ALA A 146 -0.31 -3.92 -1.87
C ALA A 146 -0.04 -4.59 -0.50
N HIS A 147 0.52 -3.84 0.47
CA HIS A 147 0.83 -4.34 1.81
C HIS A 147 -0.33 -4.28 2.81
N LEU A 148 -1.51 -3.78 2.41
CA LEU A 148 -2.70 -3.72 3.26
C LEU A 148 -3.57 -4.98 3.21
N GLY A 149 -3.40 -5.83 2.20
CA GLY A 149 -4.21 -7.04 2.03
C GLY A 149 -5.72 -6.75 2.07
N PHE A 150 -6.46 -7.53 2.85
CA PHE A 150 -7.91 -7.41 2.99
C PHE A 150 -8.34 -6.06 3.59
N ALA A 151 -7.49 -5.39 4.37
CA ALA A 151 -7.84 -4.10 4.98
C ALA A 151 -8.17 -3.02 3.92
N ARG A 152 -7.69 -3.18 2.68
CA ARG A 152 -8.09 -2.36 1.52
C ARG A 152 -9.61 -2.39 1.30
N LEU A 153 -10.23 -3.57 1.40
CA LEU A 153 -11.65 -3.77 1.14
C LEU A 153 -12.55 -3.12 2.20
N LEU A 154 -12.09 -3.06 3.45
CA LEU A 154 -12.84 -2.45 4.55
C LEU A 154 -12.82 -0.91 4.53
N LEU A 155 -11.80 -0.32 3.92
CA LEU A 155 -11.52 1.11 4.01
C LEU A 155 -12.13 1.96 2.87
N GLY A 156 -13.15 1.44 2.18
CA GLY A 156 -14.11 2.28 1.44
C GLY A 156 -14.06 2.24 -0.09
N HIS A 157 -13.39 1.26 -0.69
CA HIS A 157 -13.50 0.94 -2.13
C HIS A 157 -13.98 -0.51 -2.29
N SER A 158 -15.13 -0.83 -1.70
CA SER A 158 -15.68 -2.19 -1.66
C SER A 158 -16.46 -2.50 -2.95
N GLY A 159 -15.83 -2.34 -4.11
CA GLY A 159 -16.39 -2.72 -5.40
C GLY A 159 -15.97 -4.13 -5.81
N PRO A 160 -16.63 -4.71 -6.83
CA PRO A 160 -16.24 -6.01 -7.38
C PRO A 160 -14.79 -6.04 -7.89
N ALA A 161 -14.32 -4.93 -8.47
CA ALA A 161 -12.97 -4.82 -9.03
C ALA A 161 -11.88 -4.90 -7.94
N GLU A 162 -12.08 -4.26 -6.79
CA GLU A 162 -11.12 -4.32 -5.70
C GLU A 162 -11.08 -5.71 -5.03
N LEU A 163 -12.22 -6.40 -5.02
CA LEU A 163 -12.30 -7.80 -4.58
C LEU A 163 -11.54 -8.73 -5.53
N ASP A 164 -11.70 -8.53 -6.83
CA ASP A 164 -10.97 -9.26 -7.87
C ASP A 164 -9.46 -9.03 -7.76
N ASP A 165 -9.04 -7.77 -7.59
CA ASP A 165 -7.65 -7.41 -7.35
C ASP A 165 -7.09 -8.11 -6.11
N PHE A 166 -7.83 -8.08 -4.99
CA PHE A 166 -7.42 -8.73 -3.75
C PHE A 166 -7.25 -10.24 -3.95
N MET A 167 -8.20 -10.91 -4.59
CA MET A 167 -8.10 -12.34 -4.89
C MET A 167 -6.91 -12.64 -5.82
N ARG A 168 -6.75 -11.86 -6.89
CA ARG A 168 -5.66 -12.03 -7.87
C ARG A 168 -4.29 -11.84 -7.24
N GLN A 169 -4.13 -10.87 -6.35
CA GLN A 169 -2.86 -10.64 -5.64
C GLN A 169 -2.58 -11.70 -4.56
N THR A 170 -3.63 -12.22 -3.92
CA THR A 170 -3.48 -13.08 -2.74
C THR A 170 -3.36 -14.57 -3.09
N ILE A 171 -4.25 -15.08 -3.96
CA ILE A 171 -4.32 -16.50 -4.35
C ILE A 171 -4.17 -16.72 -5.86
N GLY A 172 -4.16 -15.65 -6.67
CA GLY A 172 -3.99 -15.74 -8.12
C GLY A 172 -2.81 -16.62 -8.57
N PRO A 173 -1.60 -16.52 -7.96
CA PRO A 173 -0.49 -17.40 -8.31
C PRO A 173 -0.79 -18.90 -8.12
N LEU A 174 -1.65 -19.26 -7.17
CA LEU A 174 -2.09 -20.66 -6.98
C LEU A 174 -3.12 -21.05 -8.03
N LEU A 175 -4.11 -20.20 -8.28
CA LEU A 175 -5.17 -20.46 -9.25
C LEU A 175 -4.60 -20.59 -10.68
N ASP A 176 -3.70 -19.70 -11.07
CA ASP A 176 -3.03 -19.74 -12.37
C ASP A 176 -2.20 -21.03 -12.52
N TYR A 177 -1.51 -21.45 -11.45
CA TYR A 177 -0.73 -22.68 -11.45
C TYR A 177 -1.63 -23.93 -11.51
N ASP A 178 -2.71 -23.95 -10.75
CA ASP A 178 -3.70 -25.04 -10.76
C ASP A 178 -4.35 -25.18 -12.13
N GLN A 179 -4.76 -24.07 -12.76
CA GLN A 179 -5.29 -24.07 -14.12
C GLN A 179 -4.28 -24.56 -15.16
N ALA A 180 -3.01 -24.17 -15.05
CA ALA A 180 -1.97 -24.53 -16.02
C ALA A 180 -1.45 -25.97 -15.87
N ARG A 181 -1.49 -26.53 -14.65
CA ARG A 181 -0.86 -27.83 -14.32
C ARG A 181 -1.86 -28.91 -13.92
N GLY A 182 -3.15 -28.58 -13.81
CA GLY A 182 -4.17 -29.51 -13.30
C GLY A 182 -3.92 -29.91 -11.86
N THR A 183 -3.38 -29.00 -11.04
CA THR A 183 -3.15 -29.22 -9.61
C THR A 183 -4.28 -28.65 -8.77
N GLU A 184 -4.23 -28.87 -7.45
CA GLU A 184 -5.23 -28.37 -6.50
C GLU A 184 -4.54 -27.73 -5.28
N LEU A 185 -3.59 -26.84 -5.55
CA LEU A 185 -2.85 -26.11 -4.52
C LEU A 185 -3.77 -25.21 -3.70
N ALA A 186 -4.71 -24.51 -4.35
CA ALA A 186 -5.67 -23.66 -3.64
C ALA A 186 -6.54 -24.48 -2.65
N ALA A 187 -7.09 -25.61 -3.10
CA ALA A 187 -7.87 -26.51 -2.25
C ALA A 187 -7.02 -27.15 -1.13
N THR A 188 -5.75 -27.48 -1.44
CA THR A 188 -4.82 -28.01 -0.43
C THR A 188 -4.52 -26.99 0.65
N LEU A 189 -4.32 -25.72 0.27
CA LEU A 189 -4.07 -24.64 1.21
C LEU A 189 -5.29 -24.33 2.09
N ASP A 190 -6.48 -24.34 1.51
CA ASP A 190 -7.74 -24.17 2.25
C ASP A 190 -7.92 -25.29 3.28
N CYS A 191 -7.76 -26.55 2.86
CA CYS A 191 -7.78 -27.71 3.76
C CYS A 191 -6.70 -27.61 4.86
N TRP A 192 -5.50 -27.15 4.53
CA TRP A 192 -4.42 -26.93 5.49
C TRP A 192 -4.82 -25.94 6.59
N PHE A 193 -5.52 -24.86 6.23
CA PHE A 193 -6.01 -23.91 7.23
C PHE A 193 -7.17 -24.47 8.06
N GLU A 194 -8.08 -25.24 7.46
CA GLU A 194 -9.18 -25.92 8.17
C GLU A 194 -8.65 -26.91 9.20
N GLU A 195 -7.60 -27.66 8.84
CA GLU A 195 -6.97 -28.67 9.69
C GLU A 195 -5.86 -28.11 10.59
N SER A 196 -5.89 -26.80 10.87
CA SER A 196 -4.96 -26.11 11.79
C SER A 196 -3.47 -26.35 11.50
N GLY A 197 -3.12 -26.56 10.23
CA GLY A 197 -1.74 -26.79 9.78
C GLY A 197 -1.21 -28.21 9.98
N SER A 198 -2.09 -29.22 10.04
CA SER A 198 -1.68 -30.62 10.15
C SER A 198 -1.58 -31.31 8.78
N ALA A 199 -0.36 -31.60 8.31
CA ALA A 199 -0.15 -32.31 7.04
C ALA A 199 -0.83 -33.70 7.03
N THR A 200 -0.82 -34.37 8.18
CA THR A 200 -1.45 -35.69 8.36
C THR A 200 -2.97 -35.60 8.24
N ALA A 201 -3.59 -34.59 8.84
CA ALA A 201 -5.03 -34.39 8.75
C ALA A 201 -5.45 -34.00 7.32
N VAL A 202 -4.67 -33.12 6.66
CA VAL A 202 -4.87 -32.77 5.24
C VAL A 202 -4.76 -34.00 4.33
N SER A 203 -3.73 -34.83 4.52
CA SER A 203 -3.54 -36.07 3.78
C SER A 203 -4.76 -36.98 3.88
N ARG A 204 -5.31 -37.14 5.10
CA ARG A 204 -6.53 -37.93 5.32
C ARG A 204 -7.75 -37.31 4.67
N ARG A 205 -7.94 -36.00 4.83
CA ARG A 205 -9.13 -35.28 4.31
C ARG A 205 -9.17 -35.24 2.78
N LEU A 206 -8.03 -35.01 2.15
CA LEU A 206 -7.90 -34.98 0.69
C LEU A 206 -7.64 -36.36 0.07
N HIS A 207 -7.52 -37.41 0.88
CA HIS A 207 -7.25 -38.78 0.43
C HIS A 207 -5.99 -38.89 -0.45
N ILE A 208 -4.94 -38.12 -0.10
CA ILE A 208 -3.65 -38.11 -0.80
C ILE A 208 -2.51 -38.52 0.13
N HIS A 209 -1.41 -38.98 -0.42
CA HIS A 209 -0.24 -39.37 0.36
C HIS A 209 0.38 -38.16 1.10
N PRO A 210 0.89 -38.31 2.35
CA PRO A 210 1.53 -37.22 3.09
C PRO A 210 2.67 -36.52 2.33
N ASN A 211 3.46 -37.28 1.56
CA ASN A 211 4.50 -36.71 0.70
C ASN A 211 3.93 -35.75 -0.36
N THR A 212 2.76 -36.06 -0.91
CA THR A 212 2.10 -35.17 -1.88
C THR A 212 1.64 -33.88 -1.21
N VAL A 213 1.15 -33.95 0.03
CA VAL A 213 0.83 -32.75 0.82
C VAL A 213 2.08 -31.89 1.01
N ALA A 214 3.19 -32.49 1.43
CA ALA A 214 4.46 -31.78 1.62
C ALA A 214 4.93 -31.09 0.32
N GLN A 215 4.92 -31.82 -0.80
CA GLN A 215 5.28 -31.27 -2.11
C GLN A 215 4.38 -30.12 -2.55
N ARG A 216 3.06 -30.22 -2.31
CA ARG A 216 2.11 -29.13 -2.61
C ARG A 216 2.38 -27.92 -1.71
N LEU A 217 2.68 -28.10 -0.43
CA LEU A 217 3.04 -27.00 0.49
C LEU A 217 4.37 -26.32 0.13
N ASP A 218 5.35 -27.08 -0.34
CA ASP A 218 6.62 -26.53 -0.84
C ASP A 218 6.39 -25.71 -2.12
N ARG A 219 5.52 -26.20 -3.01
CA ARG A 219 5.10 -25.45 -4.20
C ARG A 219 4.35 -24.17 -3.83
N ILE A 220 3.42 -24.22 -2.89
CA ILE A 220 2.71 -23.04 -2.36
C ILE A 220 3.72 -22.02 -1.80
N THR A 221 4.73 -22.49 -1.05
CA THR A 221 5.78 -21.63 -0.51
C THR A 221 6.60 -20.96 -1.61
N THR A 222 6.86 -21.67 -2.70
CA THR A 222 7.55 -21.14 -3.89
C THR A 222 6.73 -20.06 -4.59
N LEU A 223 5.40 -20.25 -4.70
CA LEU A 223 4.50 -19.34 -5.42
C LEU A 223 4.11 -18.10 -4.59
N LEU A 224 3.87 -18.25 -3.29
CA LEU A 224 3.38 -17.17 -2.41
C LEU A 224 4.49 -16.48 -1.60
N GLY A 225 5.70 -17.04 -1.61
CA GLY A 225 6.84 -16.58 -0.81
C GLY A 225 6.84 -17.12 0.62
N HIS A 226 8.01 -17.13 1.27
CA HIS A 226 8.22 -17.82 2.56
C HIS A 226 7.41 -17.24 3.73
N GLY A 227 6.99 -15.97 3.63
CA GLY A 227 6.17 -15.28 4.64
C GLY A 227 4.68 -15.62 4.60
N TRP A 228 4.21 -16.55 3.74
CA TRP A 228 2.77 -16.83 3.61
C TRP A 228 2.12 -17.36 4.91
N ARG A 229 2.91 -17.92 5.83
CA ARG A 229 2.47 -18.39 7.15
C ARG A 229 2.44 -17.31 8.24
N GLU A 230 2.86 -16.08 7.94
CA GLU A 230 2.81 -14.97 8.90
C GLU A 230 1.36 -14.62 9.24
N PRO A 231 1.03 -14.23 10.49
CA PRO A 231 -0.35 -14.02 10.92
C PRO A 231 -1.18 -13.09 10.02
N ALA A 232 -0.58 -12.00 9.56
CA ALA A 232 -1.23 -11.05 8.64
C ALA A 232 -1.56 -11.70 7.29
N ARG A 233 -0.59 -12.42 6.70
CA ARG A 233 -0.76 -13.12 5.41
C ARG A 233 -1.75 -14.28 5.51
N VAL A 234 -1.79 -14.99 6.63
CA VAL A 234 -2.74 -16.08 6.87
C VAL A 234 -4.17 -15.58 6.86
N LEU A 235 -4.46 -14.42 7.44
CA LEU A 235 -5.81 -13.84 7.40
C LEU A 235 -6.24 -13.53 5.96
N ASP A 236 -5.37 -12.85 5.20
CA ASP A 236 -5.66 -12.52 3.80
C ASP A 236 -5.92 -13.77 2.97
N LEU A 237 -5.06 -14.79 3.11
CA LEU A 237 -5.20 -16.06 2.40
C LEU A 237 -6.50 -16.78 2.75
N ARG A 238 -6.86 -16.84 4.05
CA ARG A 238 -8.13 -17.46 4.49
C ARG A 238 -9.34 -16.75 3.90
N LEU A 239 -9.32 -15.42 3.87
CA LEU A 239 -10.42 -14.63 3.30
C LEU A 239 -10.52 -14.82 1.78
N ALA A 240 -9.40 -14.75 1.07
CA ALA A 240 -9.35 -14.96 -0.37
C ALA A 240 -9.84 -16.37 -0.76
N LEU A 241 -9.41 -17.41 -0.04
CA LEU A 241 -9.86 -18.79 -0.27
C LEU A 241 -11.34 -18.98 0.04
N ARG A 242 -11.88 -18.31 1.07
CA ARG A 242 -13.31 -18.35 1.38
C ARG A 242 -14.14 -17.70 0.28
N LEU A 243 -13.68 -16.55 -0.24
CA LEU A 243 -14.31 -15.86 -1.36
C LEU A 243 -14.27 -16.67 -2.65
N TRP A 244 -13.13 -17.31 -2.94
CA TRP A 244 -13.00 -18.23 -4.07
C TRP A 244 -14.01 -19.37 -3.99
N ARG A 245 -14.12 -20.07 -2.86
CA ARG A 245 -15.12 -21.13 -2.66
C ARG A 245 -16.56 -20.64 -2.81
N LEU A 246 -16.86 -19.44 -2.32
CA LEU A 246 -18.19 -18.85 -2.49
C LEU A 246 -18.48 -18.62 -3.97
N ARG A 247 -17.53 -18.08 -4.75
CA ARG A 247 -17.72 -17.87 -6.19
C ARG A 247 -17.95 -19.17 -6.96
N GLU A 248 -17.14 -20.19 -6.70
CA GLU A 248 -17.33 -21.52 -7.30
C GLU A 248 -18.76 -22.04 -7.02
N SER A 249 -19.23 -21.90 -5.77
CA SER A 249 -20.59 -22.34 -5.40
C SER A 249 -21.73 -21.54 -6.04
N PHE A 250 -21.47 -20.31 -6.49
CA PHE A 250 -22.46 -19.50 -7.22
C PHE A 250 -22.41 -19.73 -8.72
N ASP A 251 -21.22 -20.00 -9.28
CA ASP A 251 -21.05 -20.33 -10.71
C ASP A 251 -21.60 -21.74 -11.02
N ASP A 252 -21.50 -22.69 -10.09
CA ASP A 252 -22.13 -24.02 -10.18
C ASP A 252 -23.69 -23.98 -10.19
N GLY A 253 -24.28 -22.80 -9.91
CA GLY A 253 -25.73 -22.57 -9.89
C GLY A 253 -26.32 -21.92 -11.14
N VAL A 254 -25.50 -21.48 -12.10
CA VAL A 254 -25.96 -20.86 -13.35
C VAL A 254 -25.58 -21.77 -14.53
N GLY A 255 -26.41 -22.78 -14.76
CA GLY A 255 -26.41 -23.50 -16.03
C GLY A 255 -26.70 -22.55 -17.21
N PRO A 256 -26.17 -22.82 -18.40
CA PRO A 256 -26.31 -21.92 -19.54
C PRO A 256 -27.79 -21.79 -19.94
N HIS A 257 -28.28 -20.54 -19.97
CA HIS A 257 -29.50 -20.17 -20.68
C HIS A 257 -29.12 -19.60 -22.06
#